data_AF-A0A2P5K2H0-F1
#
_entry.id   AF-A0A2P5K2H0-F1
#
_cell.length_a   1.000
_cell.length_b   1.000
_cell.length_c   1.000
_cell.angle_alpha   90.00
_cell.angle_beta   90.00
_cell.angle_gamma   90.00
#
_symmetry.space_group_name_H-M   'P 1'
#
loop_
_entity.id
_entity.type
_entity.pdbx_description
1 polymer ?
#
loop_
_entity_poly.entity_id
_entity_poly.type
_entity_poly.pdbx_seq_one_letter_code
_entity_poly.pdbx_strand_id
1 'polypeptide(L)'
;MPIPTLHLIDSTRLAVELGYTLIIVFICLLIYLKTKEIYDLTNHKGIYYFRNTFLFFGLAYLFRFIFMSFLLTKITFDVYHPFGLFMIFSLVLSGYCSTMAILSLTYSTIRKKLPLKNFTLTSNVIAIFISVVALVSRLPFFLMLSQAVLLIFTVSYLLYNKSWKISQLFILYFMLFLFWILDLFALGSMKHLQFEITIVLQILSIAVIGIIYYKVVKWIR
;
A
#
# COMPACT_ATOMS: atom_id res chain seq x y z
N MET A 1 23.25 -12.02 -26.16
CA MET A 1 23.50 -12.78 -24.90
C MET A 1 22.16 -13.15 -24.29
N PRO A 2 21.83 -14.44 -24.16
CA PRO A 2 20.60 -14.86 -23.49
C PRO A 2 20.73 -14.49 -22.00
N ILE A 3 19.73 -13.78 -21.47
CA ILE A 3 19.66 -13.42 -20.05
C ILE A 3 19.27 -14.71 -19.30
N PRO A 4 20.15 -15.35 -18.49
CA PRO A 4 19.88 -16.68 -17.93
C PRO A 4 18.88 -16.70 -16.77
N THR A 5 18.17 -15.60 -16.49
CA THR A 5 17.47 -15.42 -15.21
C THR A 5 15.95 -15.65 -15.26
N LEU A 6 15.36 -15.96 -16.42
CA LEU A 6 13.90 -16.17 -16.50
C LEU A 6 13.48 -17.56 -15.97
N HIS A 7 14.39 -18.54 -15.96
CA HIS A 7 14.11 -19.94 -15.57
C HIS A 7 14.00 -20.17 -14.04
N LEU A 8 14.14 -19.12 -13.21
CA LEU A 8 14.13 -19.17 -11.75
C LEU A 8 12.92 -18.48 -11.11
N ILE A 9 11.90 -18.12 -11.91
CA ILE A 9 10.63 -17.64 -11.35
C ILE A 9 9.70 -18.84 -11.20
N ASP A 10 9.57 -19.34 -9.97
CA ASP A 10 8.66 -20.42 -9.63
C ASP A 10 7.20 -19.94 -9.77
N SER A 11 6.45 -20.54 -10.71
CA SER A 11 5.03 -20.26 -10.94
C SER A 11 4.21 -20.41 -9.66
N THR A 12 4.60 -21.31 -8.76
CA THR A 12 3.95 -21.52 -7.47
C THR A 12 4.06 -20.26 -6.60
N ARG A 13 5.24 -19.63 -6.57
CA ARG A 13 5.47 -18.41 -5.82
C ARG A 13 4.63 -17.25 -6.34
N LEU A 14 4.55 -17.09 -7.66
CA LEU A 14 3.69 -16.07 -8.27
C LEU A 14 2.22 -16.29 -7.95
N ALA A 15 1.75 -17.54 -7.98
CA ALA A 15 0.37 -17.87 -7.62
C ALA A 15 0.04 -17.51 -6.16
N VAL A 16 0.96 -17.79 -5.24
CA VAL A 16 0.81 -17.39 -3.83
C VAL A 16 0.78 -15.86 -3.68
N GLU A 17 1.67 -15.14 -4.35
CA GLU A 17 1.68 -13.66 -4.34
C GLU A 17 0.40 -13.06 -4.95
N LEU A 18 -0.17 -13.68 -5.99
CA LEU A 18 -1.46 -13.29 -6.55
C LEU A 18 -2.60 -13.49 -5.56
N GLY A 19 -2.66 -14.65 -4.90
CA GLY A 19 -3.64 -14.92 -3.85
C GLY A 19 -3.55 -13.91 -2.71
N TYR A 20 -2.33 -13.64 -2.23
CA TYR A 20 -2.07 -12.63 -1.20
C TYR A 20 -2.57 -11.24 -1.62
N THR A 21 -2.16 -10.76 -2.80
CA THR A 21 -2.54 -9.41 -3.26
C THR A 21 -4.05 -9.28 -3.45
N LEU A 22 -4.73 -10.32 -3.95
CA LEU A 22 -6.18 -10.33 -4.09
C LEU A 22 -6.90 -10.22 -2.73
N ILE A 23 -6.42 -10.96 -1.71
CA ILE A 23 -6.97 -10.88 -0.34
C ILE A 23 -6.81 -9.45 0.20
N ILE A 24 -5.64 -8.83 0.05
CA ILE A 24 -5.41 -7.46 0.51
C ILE A 24 -6.34 -6.46 -0.19
N VAL A 25 -6.52 -6.57 -1.52
CA VAL A 25 -7.45 -5.72 -2.27
C VAL A 25 -8.86 -5.84 -1.70
N PHE A 26 -9.33 -7.07 -1.49
CA PHE A 26 -10.68 -7.32 -0.98
C PHE A 26 -10.88 -6.72 0.42
N ILE A 27 -9.94 -6.95 1.35
CA ILE A 27 -10.03 -6.40 2.70
C ILE A 27 -9.99 -4.87 2.68
N CYS A 28 -9.13 -4.26 1.84
CA CYS A 28 -9.07 -2.80 1.72
C CYS A 28 -10.39 -2.21 1.21
N LEU A 29 -11.03 -2.84 0.22
CA LEU A 29 -12.34 -2.42 -0.28
C LEU A 29 -13.43 -2.56 0.79
N LEU A 30 -13.42 -3.64 1.58
CA LEU A 30 -14.34 -3.80 2.70
C LEU A 30 -14.16 -2.70 3.75
N ILE A 31 -12.92 -2.37 4.12
CA ILE A 31 -12.63 -1.26 5.05
C ILE A 31 -13.11 0.08 4.45
N TYR A 32 -12.89 0.31 3.16
CA TYR A 32 -13.36 1.51 2.46
C TYR A 32 -14.89 1.66 2.53
N LEU A 33 -15.63 0.58 2.23
CA LEU A 33 -17.09 0.59 2.28
C LEU A 33 -17.61 0.83 3.70
N LYS A 34 -17.00 0.18 4.71
CA LYS A 34 -17.39 0.39 6.12
C LYS A 34 -17.06 1.78 6.64
N THR A 35 -15.92 2.33 6.28
CA THR A 35 -15.57 3.72 6.63
C THR A 35 -16.40 4.74 5.85
N LYS A 36 -16.96 4.38 4.69
CA LYS A 36 -17.93 5.22 3.97
C LYS A 36 -19.22 5.38 4.76
N GLU A 37 -19.79 4.28 5.26
CA GLU A 37 -20.97 4.31 6.13
C GLU A 37 -20.75 5.23 7.35
N ILE A 38 -19.59 5.12 8.02
CA ILE A 38 -19.24 5.98 9.17
C ILE A 38 -19.12 7.46 8.77
N TYR A 39 -18.52 7.73 7.61
CA TYR A 39 -18.35 9.10 7.13
C TYR A 39 -19.70 9.75 6.84
N ASP A 40 -20.62 9.03 6.20
CA ASP A 40 -21.93 9.55 5.84
C ASP A 40 -22.76 9.88 7.10
N LEU A 41 -22.56 9.15 8.20
CA LEU A 41 -23.20 9.42 9.50
C LEU A 41 -22.56 10.59 10.28
N THR A 42 -21.22 10.68 10.29
CA THR A 42 -20.51 11.64 11.15
C THR A 42 -20.15 12.95 10.45
N ASN A 43 -20.12 12.96 9.12
CA ASN A 43 -19.55 14.02 8.28
C ASN A 43 -18.14 14.47 8.73
N HIS A 44 -17.41 13.63 9.46
CA HIS A 44 -16.11 13.99 9.97
C HIS A 44 -15.07 13.86 8.87
N LYS A 45 -14.68 14.99 8.31
CA LYS A 45 -13.77 15.12 7.17
C LYS A 45 -12.36 14.50 7.40
N GLY A 46 -12.02 14.02 8.61
CA GLY A 46 -10.82 13.18 8.85
C GLY A 46 -11.02 11.73 8.45
N ILE A 47 -12.22 11.19 8.73
CA ILE A 47 -12.66 9.85 8.30
C ILE A 47 -12.68 9.76 6.77
N TYR A 48 -12.96 10.87 6.08
CA TYR A 48 -12.84 10.97 4.63
C TYR A 48 -11.45 10.58 4.10
N TYR A 49 -10.38 11.18 4.66
CA TYR A 49 -9.01 10.88 4.23
C TYR A 49 -8.52 9.52 4.71
N PHE A 50 -8.96 9.12 5.91
CA PHE A 50 -8.74 7.77 6.41
C PHE A 50 -9.31 6.71 5.46
N ARG A 51 -10.57 6.86 5.04
CA ARG A 51 -11.21 6.01 4.03
C ARG A 51 -10.44 6.01 2.71
N ASN A 52 -10.06 7.18 2.21
CA ASN A 52 -9.31 7.29 0.96
C ASN A 52 -7.95 6.59 1.02
N THR A 53 -7.34 6.48 2.21
CA THR A 53 -6.12 5.69 2.39
C THR A 53 -6.34 4.26 1.93
N PHE A 54 -7.39 3.59 2.41
CA PHE A 54 -7.67 2.20 2.00
C PHE A 54 -8.07 2.07 0.55
N LEU A 55 -8.74 3.07 -0.02
CA LEU A 55 -9.06 3.07 -1.46
C LEU A 55 -7.78 3.09 -2.29
N PHE A 56 -6.89 4.04 -2.04
CA PHE A 56 -5.63 4.17 -2.77
C PHE A 56 -4.71 2.98 -2.51
N PHE A 57 -4.71 2.46 -1.29
CA PHE A 57 -3.96 1.27 -0.95
C PHE A 57 -4.47 0.04 -1.70
N GLY A 58 -5.78 -0.21 -1.69
CA GLY A 58 -6.41 -1.27 -2.49
C GLY A 58 -6.13 -1.12 -3.99
N LEU A 59 -6.17 0.11 -4.53
CA LEU A 59 -5.79 0.37 -5.93
C LEU A 59 -4.32 0.05 -6.21
N ALA A 60 -3.40 0.38 -5.30
CA ALA A 60 -1.98 0.06 -5.46
C ALA A 60 -1.75 -1.45 -5.58
N TYR A 61 -2.45 -2.26 -4.75
CA TYR A 61 -2.40 -3.71 -4.82
C TYR A 61 -3.15 -4.27 -6.03
N LEU A 62 -4.22 -3.62 -6.48
CA LEU A 62 -4.93 -4.02 -7.70
C LEU A 62 -4.00 -3.89 -8.91
N PHE A 63 -3.29 -2.77 -9.07
CA PHE A 63 -2.31 -2.62 -10.16
C PHE A 63 -1.20 -3.67 -10.06
N ARG A 64 -0.74 -3.97 -8.85
CA ARG A 64 0.23 -5.03 -8.60
C ARG A 64 -0.30 -6.42 -8.99
N PHE A 65 -1.53 -6.73 -8.62
CA PHE A 65 -2.20 -7.99 -8.98
C PHE A 65 -2.30 -8.14 -10.51
N ILE A 66 -2.70 -7.07 -11.20
CA ILE A 66 -2.76 -7.06 -12.67
C ILE A 66 -1.37 -7.31 -13.25
N PHE A 67 -0.33 -6.65 -12.75
CA PHE A 67 1.05 -6.89 -13.18
C PHE A 67 1.54 -8.31 -12.97
N MET A 68 1.31 -8.89 -11.79
CA MET A 68 1.69 -10.28 -11.52
C MET A 68 0.90 -11.25 -12.40
N SER A 69 -0.36 -10.94 -12.73
CA SER A 69 -1.17 -11.76 -13.63
C SER A 69 -0.60 -11.76 -15.05
N PHE A 70 -0.22 -10.60 -15.58
CA PHE A 70 0.44 -10.51 -16.88
C PHE A 70 1.80 -11.22 -16.89
N LEU A 71 2.58 -11.13 -15.81
CA LEU A 71 3.84 -11.85 -15.68
C LEU A 71 3.62 -13.37 -15.70
N LEU A 72 2.59 -13.86 -15.00
CA LEU A 72 2.23 -15.27 -14.99
C LEU A 72 1.76 -15.74 -16.37
N THR A 73 0.92 -14.96 -17.06
CA THR A 73 0.47 -15.28 -18.43
C THR A 73 1.65 -15.39 -19.40
N LYS A 74 2.64 -14.50 -19.28
CA LYS A 74 3.86 -14.54 -20.12
C LYS A 74 4.64 -15.84 -19.89
N ILE A 75 4.80 -16.27 -18.63
CA ILE A 75 5.54 -17.49 -18.29
C ILE A 75 4.79 -18.75 -18.75
N THR A 76 3.47 -18.78 -18.60
CA THR A 76 2.66 -19.99 -18.89
C THR A 76 2.34 -20.17 -20.38
N PHE A 77 2.05 -19.09 -21.11
CA PHE A 77 1.53 -19.15 -22.48
C PHE A 77 2.50 -18.66 -23.55
N ASP A 78 3.71 -18.21 -23.18
CA ASP A 78 4.74 -17.66 -24.08
C ASP A 78 4.22 -16.56 -25.04
N VAL A 79 3.20 -15.81 -24.61
CA VAL A 79 2.58 -14.75 -25.42
C VAL A 79 3.48 -13.52 -25.43
N TYR A 80 4.01 -13.16 -26.61
CA TYR A 80 4.80 -11.96 -26.84
C TYR A 80 3.91 -10.69 -26.86
N HIS A 81 3.48 -10.24 -25.70
CA HIS A 81 2.94 -8.88 -25.51
C HIS A 81 4.06 -7.87 -25.18
N PRO A 82 3.88 -6.57 -25.50
CA PRO A 82 4.85 -5.52 -25.16
C PRO A 82 4.90 -5.27 -23.63
N PHE A 83 5.56 -6.19 -22.92
CA PHE A 83 5.62 -6.26 -21.46
C PHE A 83 6.30 -5.04 -20.83
N GLY A 84 7.21 -4.39 -21.55
CA GLY A 84 7.98 -3.25 -21.05
C GLY A 84 7.12 -2.03 -20.69
N LEU A 85 6.18 -1.65 -21.55
CA LEU A 85 5.29 -0.51 -21.28
C LEU A 85 4.34 -0.81 -20.12
N PHE A 86 3.83 -2.05 -20.06
CA PHE A 86 2.94 -2.48 -19.00
C PHE A 86 3.64 -2.47 -17.63
N MET A 87 4.89 -2.92 -17.58
CA MET A 87 5.71 -2.89 -16.36
C MET A 87 5.91 -1.46 -15.84
N ILE A 88 6.26 -0.53 -16.74
CA ILE A 88 6.42 0.89 -16.40
C ILE A 88 5.11 1.46 -15.86
N PHE A 89 4.01 1.22 -16.55
CA PHE A 89 2.70 1.74 -16.17
C PHE A 89 2.25 1.22 -14.80
N SER A 90 2.37 -0.09 -14.55
CA SER A 90 2.02 -0.66 -13.26
C SER A 90 2.90 -0.14 -12.14
N LEU A 91 4.20 0.05 -12.36
CA LEU A 91 5.12 0.58 -11.36
C LEU A 91 4.73 2.02 -10.98
N VAL A 92 4.48 2.86 -11.99
CA VAL A 92 4.11 4.28 -11.79
C VAL A 92 2.78 4.40 -11.06
N LEU A 93 1.77 3.64 -11.47
CA LEU A 93 0.46 3.69 -10.83
C LEU A 93 0.47 3.12 -9.42
N SER A 94 1.11 1.97 -9.20
CA SER A 94 1.23 1.39 -7.86
C SER A 94 2.00 2.32 -6.92
N GLY A 95 3.11 2.92 -7.40
CA GLY A 95 3.89 3.90 -6.65
C GLY A 95 3.12 5.18 -6.33
N TYR A 96 2.36 5.71 -7.29
CA TYR A 96 1.47 6.85 -7.10
C TYR A 96 0.38 6.56 -6.07
N CYS A 97 -0.35 5.45 -6.24
CA CYS A 97 -1.44 5.07 -5.35
C CYS A 97 -0.94 4.78 -3.93
N SER A 98 0.17 4.07 -3.76
CA SER A 98 0.76 3.82 -2.43
C SER A 98 1.18 5.12 -1.74
N THR A 99 1.82 6.03 -2.47
CA THR A 99 2.21 7.35 -1.94
C THR A 99 0.98 8.18 -1.55
N MET A 100 -0.06 8.17 -2.39
CA MET A 100 -1.31 8.88 -2.11
C MET A 100 -2.05 8.29 -0.90
N ALA A 101 -1.95 6.98 -0.68
CA ALA A 101 -2.45 6.33 0.52
C ALA A 101 -1.75 6.86 1.77
N ILE A 102 -0.41 6.89 1.77
CA ILE A 102 0.39 7.40 2.90
C ILE A 102 0.09 8.88 3.17
N LEU A 103 0.03 9.72 2.13
CA LEU A 103 -0.29 11.14 2.28
C LEU A 103 -1.71 11.36 2.82
N SER A 104 -2.69 10.61 2.33
CA SER A 104 -4.06 10.64 2.85
C SER A 104 -4.11 10.25 4.33
N LEU A 105 -3.34 9.22 4.72
CA LEU A 105 -3.21 8.78 6.10
C LEU A 105 -2.59 9.88 6.97
N THR A 106 -1.48 10.46 6.49
CA THR A 106 -0.79 11.58 7.12
C THR A 106 -1.77 12.71 7.40
N TYR A 107 -2.51 13.15 6.39
CA TYR A 107 -3.40 14.30 6.51
C TYR A 107 -4.59 14.04 7.43
N SER A 108 -5.11 12.81 7.43
CA SER A 108 -6.13 12.40 8.40
C SER A 108 -5.68 12.66 9.85
N THR A 109 -4.38 12.56 10.15
CA THR A 109 -3.82 12.84 11.47
C THR A 109 -3.54 14.32 11.72
N ILE A 110 -2.96 15.03 10.74
CA ILE A 110 -2.46 16.40 10.91
C ILE A 110 -3.57 17.44 10.85
N ARG A 111 -4.69 17.13 10.18
CA ARG A 111 -5.74 18.10 9.84
C ARG A 111 -6.29 18.91 11.01
N LYS A 112 -6.29 18.39 12.24
CA LYS A 112 -6.73 19.15 13.42
C LYS A 112 -5.87 20.40 13.66
N LYS A 113 -4.62 20.42 13.20
CA LYS A 113 -3.68 21.53 13.39
C LYS A 113 -3.44 22.35 12.14
N LEU A 114 -3.50 21.73 10.96
CA LEU A 114 -3.24 22.40 9.68
C LEU A 114 -4.42 22.18 8.71
N PRO A 115 -5.40 23.10 8.69
CA PRO A 115 -6.48 23.07 7.70
C PRO A 115 -5.95 23.55 6.35
N LEU A 116 -5.26 22.67 5.62
CA LEU A 116 -4.81 22.96 4.26
C LEU A 116 -6.02 22.94 3.30
N LYS A 117 -6.35 24.11 2.74
CA LYS A 117 -7.49 24.27 1.80
C LYS A 117 -7.35 23.38 0.55
N ASN A 118 -6.12 23.22 0.04
CA ASN A 118 -5.82 22.55 -1.22
C ASN A 118 -5.02 21.25 -1.04
N PHE A 119 -5.26 20.50 0.05
CA PHE A 119 -4.48 19.29 0.36
C PHE A 119 -4.48 18.24 -0.77
N THR A 120 -5.62 18.05 -1.45
CA THR A 120 -5.74 17.10 -2.57
C THR A 120 -4.79 17.45 -3.71
N LEU A 121 -4.67 18.73 -4.06
CA LEU A 121 -3.76 19.19 -5.10
C LEU A 121 -2.30 18.98 -4.68
N THR A 122 -1.92 19.40 -3.48
CA THR A 122 -0.54 19.26 -2.99
C THR A 122 -0.11 17.80 -2.88
N SER A 123 -1.01 16.92 -2.43
CA SER A 123 -0.71 15.48 -2.30
C SER A 123 -0.57 14.80 -3.66
N ASN A 124 -1.41 15.15 -4.65
CA ASN A 124 -1.25 14.66 -6.02
C ASN A 124 0.10 15.08 -6.63
N VAL A 125 0.51 16.35 -6.46
CA VAL A 125 1.81 16.85 -6.97
C VAL A 125 2.97 16.06 -6.34
N ILE A 126 2.95 15.85 -5.02
CA ILE A 126 3.98 15.09 -4.31
C ILE A 126 3.99 13.62 -4.77
N ALA A 127 2.81 12.99 -4.90
CA ALA A 127 2.71 11.60 -5.32
C ALA A 127 3.19 11.37 -6.77
N ILE A 128 2.86 12.30 -7.68
CA ILE A 128 3.37 12.27 -9.06
C ILE A 128 4.88 12.45 -9.05
N PHE A 129 5.41 13.43 -8.30
CA PHE A 129 6.85 13.67 -8.21
C PHE A 129 7.61 12.43 -7.71
N ILE A 130 7.16 11.82 -6.62
CA ILE A 130 7.78 10.59 -6.07
C ILE A 130 7.71 9.44 -7.08
N SER A 131 6.57 9.26 -7.75
CA SER A 131 6.41 8.19 -8.75
C SER A 131 7.31 8.39 -9.98
N VAL A 132 7.45 9.64 -10.46
CA VAL A 132 8.36 9.97 -11.57
C VAL A 132 9.82 9.77 -11.17
N VAL A 133 10.22 10.20 -9.98
CA VAL A 133 11.59 9.97 -9.48
C VAL A 133 11.88 8.47 -9.38
N ALA A 134 10.95 7.68 -8.85
CA ALA A 134 11.09 6.23 -8.78
C ALA A 134 11.23 5.59 -10.18
N LEU A 135 10.48 6.08 -11.16
CA LEU A 135 10.57 5.62 -12.55
C LEU A 135 11.94 5.93 -13.17
N VAL A 136 12.40 7.17 -13.04
CA VAL A 136 13.68 7.64 -13.62
C VAL A 136 14.85 6.88 -13.02
N SER A 137 14.83 6.63 -11.70
CA SER A 137 15.90 5.90 -11.03
C SER A 137 15.96 4.42 -11.37
N ARG A 138 14.90 3.84 -11.95
CA ARG A 138 14.76 2.41 -12.30
C ARG A 138 15.02 1.42 -11.15
N LEU A 139 15.12 1.92 -9.92
CA LEU A 139 15.46 1.17 -8.73
C LEU A 139 14.26 1.20 -7.78
N PRO A 140 13.54 0.07 -7.59
CA PRO A 140 12.41 -0.02 -6.66
C PRO A 140 12.75 0.43 -5.24
N PHE A 141 14.04 0.35 -4.87
CA PHE A 141 14.58 0.82 -3.60
C PHE A 141 14.28 2.30 -3.32
N PHE A 142 14.34 3.19 -4.31
CA PHE A 142 14.06 4.62 -4.07
C PHE A 142 12.60 4.89 -3.75
N LEU A 143 11.67 4.15 -4.39
CA LEU A 143 10.25 4.24 -4.06
C LEU A 143 10.03 3.80 -2.60
N MET A 144 10.56 2.63 -2.24
CA MET A 144 10.50 2.11 -0.87
C MET A 144 11.08 3.08 0.15
N LEU A 145 12.27 3.64 -0.12
CA LEU A 145 12.92 4.61 0.76
C LEU A 145 12.08 5.87 0.93
N SER A 146 11.57 6.44 -0.16
CA SER A 146 10.73 7.65 -0.11
C SER A 146 9.46 7.45 0.71
N GLN A 147 8.80 6.31 0.54
CA GLN A 147 7.59 5.96 1.26
C GLN A 147 7.88 5.64 2.74
N ALA A 148 9.02 5.01 3.04
CA ALA A 148 9.47 4.79 4.40
C ALA A 148 9.75 6.12 5.13
N VAL A 149 10.39 7.09 4.47
CA VAL A 149 10.63 8.43 5.03
C VAL A 149 9.30 9.13 5.33
N LEU A 150 8.32 9.09 4.40
CA LEU A 150 7.00 9.67 4.64
C LEU A 150 6.30 9.02 5.83
N LEU A 151 6.37 7.70 5.96
CA LEU A 151 5.74 7.00 7.08
C LEU A 151 6.44 7.27 8.41
N ILE A 152 7.77 7.28 8.46
CA ILE A 152 8.51 7.69 9.66
C ILE A 152 8.07 9.09 10.07
N PHE A 153 7.98 10.02 9.12
CA PHE A 153 7.46 11.36 9.39
C PHE A 153 6.04 11.34 9.98
N THR A 154 5.13 10.50 9.46
CA THR A 154 3.78 10.37 10.03
C THR A 154 3.78 9.87 11.47
N VAL A 155 4.60 8.85 11.77
CA VAL A 155 4.68 8.22 13.09
C VAL A 155 5.33 9.17 14.08
N SER A 156 6.45 9.80 13.70
CA SER A 156 7.13 10.81 14.53
C SER A 156 6.22 11.97 14.87
N TYR A 157 5.45 12.47 13.89
CA TYR A 157 4.46 13.52 14.15
C TYR A 157 3.35 13.04 15.09
N LEU A 158 2.84 11.81 14.90
CA LEU A 158 1.83 11.22 15.78
C LEU A 158 2.32 11.10 17.23
N LEU A 159 3.57 10.69 17.43
CA LEU A 159 4.19 10.52 18.75
C LEU A 159 4.45 11.86 19.43
N TYR A 160 4.97 12.86 18.69
CA TYR A 160 5.28 14.19 19.24
C TYR A 160 4.02 14.91 19.74
N ASN A 161 2.92 14.76 19.00
CA ASN A 161 1.80 15.67 19.12
C ASN A 161 0.73 15.24 20.12
N LYS A 162 0.89 14.06 20.73
CA LYS A 162 -0.15 13.42 21.53
C LYS A 162 0.34 13.25 22.95
N SER A 163 -0.38 13.83 23.91
CA SER A 163 -0.28 13.39 25.31
C SER A 163 -0.62 11.90 25.34
N TRP A 164 0.09 11.10 26.15
CA TRP A 164 0.17 9.63 26.18
C TRP A 164 -1.15 8.81 26.19
N LYS A 165 -2.32 9.43 26.02
CA LYS A 165 -3.60 8.74 25.84
C LYS A 165 -3.64 7.98 24.51
N ILE A 166 -3.53 6.67 24.61
CA ILE A 166 -3.68 5.69 23.53
C ILE A 166 -5.13 5.73 23.03
N SER A 167 -5.41 6.61 22.06
CA SER A 167 -6.71 6.63 21.39
C SER A 167 -6.82 5.42 20.45
N GLN A 168 -8.03 4.90 20.21
CA GLN A 168 -8.27 3.82 19.25
C GLN A 168 -7.74 4.13 17.84
N LEU A 169 -7.83 5.39 17.41
CA LEU A 169 -7.24 5.86 16.14
C LEU A 169 -5.73 5.64 16.07
N PHE A 170 -5.00 5.97 17.15
CA PHE A 170 -3.54 5.78 17.22
C PHE A 170 -3.14 4.32 17.00
N ILE A 171 -3.85 3.39 17.63
CA ILE A 171 -3.59 1.95 17.45
C ILE A 171 -3.78 1.56 15.99
N LEU A 172 -4.80 2.11 15.32
CA LEU A 172 -5.06 1.81 13.92
C LEU A 172 -3.95 2.36 13.01
N TYR A 173 -3.51 3.61 13.21
CA TYR A 173 -2.37 4.16 12.49
C TYR A 173 -1.10 3.34 12.69
N PHE A 174 -0.82 2.92 13.93
CA PHE A 174 0.32 2.07 14.23
C PHE A 174 0.22 0.69 13.55
N MET A 175 -0.96 0.08 13.53
CA MET A 175 -1.19 -1.18 12.82
C MET A 175 -1.03 -1.03 11.30
N LEU A 176 -1.47 0.08 10.72
CA LEU A 176 -1.24 0.37 9.29
C LEU A 176 0.24 0.56 8.98
N PHE A 177 0.96 1.24 9.86
CA PHE A 177 2.41 1.36 9.75
C PHE A 177 3.11 -0.01 9.82
N LEU A 178 2.73 -0.84 10.79
CA LEU A 178 3.25 -2.20 10.92
C LEU A 178 2.93 -3.04 9.67
N PHE A 179 1.69 -2.98 9.19
CA PHE A 179 1.28 -3.64 7.95
C PHE A 179 2.18 -3.23 6.79
N TRP A 180 2.45 -1.93 6.66
CA TRP A 180 3.24 -1.41 5.56
C TRP A 180 4.72 -1.83 5.63
N ILE A 181 5.29 -1.88 6.84
CA ILE A 181 6.63 -2.42 7.06
C ILE A 181 6.69 -3.90 6.65
N LEU A 182 5.72 -4.70 7.09
CA LEU A 182 5.65 -6.11 6.74
C LEU A 182 5.54 -6.30 5.23
N ASP A 183 4.74 -5.45 4.57
CA ASP A 183 4.60 -5.45 3.13
C ASP A 183 5.92 -5.13 2.42
N LEU A 184 6.64 -4.10 2.87
CA LEU A 184 7.96 -3.77 2.34
C LEU A 184 8.94 -4.93 2.45
N PHE A 185 8.94 -5.66 3.56
CA PHE A 185 9.82 -6.81 3.73
C PHE A 185 9.38 -8.00 2.87
N ALA A 186 8.08 -8.27 2.80
CA ALA A 186 7.51 -9.33 1.98
C ALA A 186 7.78 -9.11 0.49
N LEU A 187 7.77 -7.85 0.04
CA LEU A 187 7.71 -7.52 -1.38
C LEU A 187 8.97 -6.80 -1.92
N GLY A 188 9.72 -6.10 -1.08
CA GLY A 188 10.93 -5.35 -1.44
C GLY A 188 12.19 -6.22 -1.47
N SER A 189 12.25 -7.28 -0.66
CA SER A 189 13.41 -8.20 -0.59
C SER A 189 13.37 -9.29 -1.66
N MET A 190 13.00 -8.91 -2.88
CA MET A 190 12.91 -9.77 -4.06
C MET A 190 14.32 -10.15 -4.53
N LYS A 191 14.92 -11.14 -3.84
CA LYS A 191 15.86 -12.17 -4.34
C LYS A 191 16.56 -12.93 -3.21
N HIS A 192 16.65 -12.37 -2.00
CA HIS A 192 17.47 -12.95 -0.92
C HIS A 192 16.69 -13.58 0.22
N LEU A 193 15.40 -13.26 0.41
CA LEU A 193 14.58 -13.94 1.42
C LEU A 193 14.14 -15.32 0.92
N GLN A 194 14.25 -16.30 1.82
CA GLN A 194 13.69 -17.64 1.62
C GLN A 194 12.17 -17.56 1.41
N PHE A 195 11.65 -18.44 0.56
CA PHE A 195 10.23 -18.51 0.22
C PHE A 195 9.32 -18.63 1.46
N GLU A 196 9.77 -19.43 2.44
CA GLU A 196 9.09 -19.65 3.72
C GLU A 196 8.87 -18.36 4.50
N ILE A 197 9.91 -17.52 4.62
CA ILE A 197 9.83 -16.23 5.33
C ILE A 197 8.83 -15.30 4.62
N THR A 198 8.80 -15.33 3.29
CA THR A 198 7.87 -14.52 2.49
C THR A 198 6.42 -14.90 2.80
N ILE A 199 6.10 -16.20 2.85
CA ILE A 199 4.76 -16.68 3.22
C ILE A 199 4.39 -16.24 4.63
N VAL A 200 5.30 -16.39 5.60
CA VAL A 200 5.05 -15.98 6.99
C VAL A 200 4.75 -14.48 7.07
N LEU A 201 5.51 -13.63 6.37
CA LEU A 201 5.27 -12.19 6.33
C LEU A 201 3.94 -11.83 5.65
N GLN A 202 3.54 -12.55 4.61
CA GLN A 202 2.24 -12.38 3.95
C GLN A 202 1.08 -12.75 4.86
N ILE A 203 1.15 -13.89 5.56
CA ILE A 203 0.15 -14.31 6.54
C ILE A 203 0.05 -13.27 7.66
N LEU A 204 1.18 -12.80 8.18
CA LEU A 204 1.22 -11.78 9.22
C LEU A 204 0.59 -10.46 8.74
N SER A 205 0.86 -10.06 7.49
CA SER A 205 0.24 -8.88 6.88
C SER A 205 -1.28 -9.03 6.76
N ILE A 206 -1.77 -10.19 6.30
CA ILE A 206 -3.21 -10.50 6.24
C ILE A 206 -3.83 -10.44 7.64
N ALA A 207 -3.16 -10.98 8.65
CA ALA A 207 -3.63 -10.93 10.04
C ALA A 207 -3.74 -9.48 10.54
N VAL A 208 -2.71 -8.65 10.31
CA VAL A 208 -2.71 -7.25 10.73
C VAL A 208 -3.83 -6.46 10.05
N ILE A 209 -4.02 -6.58 8.73
CA ILE A 209 -5.12 -5.88 8.04
C ILE A 209 -6.49 -6.42 8.44
N GLY A 210 -6.61 -7.72 8.72
CA GLY A 210 -7.83 -8.34 9.25
C GLY A 210 -8.19 -7.79 10.64
N ILE A 211 -7.20 -7.57 11.52
CA ILE A 211 -7.42 -6.94 12.82
C ILE A 211 -7.85 -5.47 12.65
N ILE A 212 -7.24 -4.74 11.70
CA ILE A 212 -7.67 -3.38 11.37
C ILE A 212 -9.14 -3.39 10.94
N TYR A 213 -9.52 -4.28 10.02
CA TYR A 213 -10.91 -4.43 9.57
C TYR A 213 -11.86 -4.71 10.74
N TYR A 214 -11.53 -5.68 11.59
CA TYR A 214 -12.35 -6.00 12.77
C TYR A 214 -12.53 -4.80 13.69
N LYS A 215 -11.47 -4.01 13.93
CA LYS A 215 -11.56 -2.79 14.74
C LYS A 215 -12.44 -1.72 14.10
N VAL A 216 -12.33 -1.53 12.78
CA VAL A 216 -13.17 -0.57 12.04
C VAL A 216 -14.64 -0.97 12.12
N VAL A 217 -14.97 -2.26 11.94
CA VAL A 217 -16.35 -2.76 12.06
C VAL A 217 -16.88 -2.57 13.48
N LYS A 218 -16.06 -2.83 14.50
CA LYS A 218 -16.45 -2.64 15.90
C LYS A 218 -16.74 -1.18 16.25
N TRP A 219 -16.21 -0.20 15.51
CA TRP A 219 -16.55 1.22 15.74
C TRP A 219 -17.94 1.62 15.25
N ILE A 220 -18.55 0.82 14.39
CA ILE A 220 -19.89 1.09 13.83
C ILE A 220 -21.00 0.65 14.79
N ARG A 221 -20.74 -0.41 15.58
CA ARG A 221 -21.69 -0.99 16.53
C ARG A 221 -21.54 -0.34 17.90
#